data_AF-A0A2V8TWE4-F1
#
_entry.id   AF-A0A2V8TWE4-F1
#
_cell.length_a   1.000
_cell.length_b   1.000
_cell.length_c   1.000
_cell.angle_alpha   90.00
_cell.angle_beta   90.00
_cell.angle_gamma   90.00
#
_symmetry.space_group_name_H-M   'P 1'
#
loop_
_entity.id
_entity.type
_entity.pdbx_description
1 polymer ?
#
loop_
_entity_poly.entity_id
_entity_poly.type
_entity_poly.pdbx_seq_one_letter_code
_entity_poly.pdbx_strand_id
1 'polypeptide(L)'
;MSPPMRTDARARGLRAVASVSALLTLVVVGRLVVAAGTVTLYVNRSSIRTSGCGSQAAPYPTIQAAIDDADNRIAAGTVSGATIQVAAGNYPERIYIVPNVHVICAGPSVTTIDATGTGHAAVMLAGRTSGRVRTDFSIESCTITGGTGETRSGRISGGGVFIIGNAVVSNNVITGNVMAGTQPNWVGGGVYIGYGDPVVIGNTISRNVVNPPPLGGSTDSIAVGGGIHAEGNGIGVVVTHSRIEANTIVDNVALGEIGKGGGIRVDGDTGTVVTRNIIVGNRASYGGGGIMLYGTVTVSDNLVYGNSSTMFGGGLNIYQGDARITNNTIVGNTLSQATKPSGYAYASYGGGACVDALIPQSSDPSVYFTNNLIVANTVTAAGTSSGLYSHTTSPIISYTDLSSNLKLPSTEDDVGGDFTEAQVIGLRNNTSQDPLFVHAPAFADVTVASGATTTVAVVMASRYQVNQVVEYNNDGVARTIIAVNTTTNVLTFTPALPTASQA
;
A
#
# COMPACT_ATOMS: atom_id res chain seq x y z
N MET A 1 50.96 -11.36 48.29
CA MET A 1 51.58 -11.88 47.05
C MET A 1 50.94 -11.18 45.87
N SER A 2 51.67 -10.28 45.22
CA SER A 2 51.45 -9.84 43.83
C SER A 2 52.45 -10.62 42.94
N PRO A 3 52.43 -10.59 41.59
CA PRO A 3 51.44 -10.22 40.54
C PRO A 3 51.42 -11.34 39.42
N PRO A 4 50.95 -11.18 38.13
CA PRO A 4 50.51 -9.96 37.45
C PRO A 4 49.26 -9.97 36.56
N MET A 5 48.76 -8.73 36.43
CA MET A 5 48.09 -8.08 35.29
C MET A 5 48.57 -8.53 33.90
N ARG A 6 47.63 -8.53 32.94
CA ARG A 6 47.73 -7.92 31.59
C ARG A 6 46.30 -7.68 31.06
N THR A 7 45.83 -6.43 31.02
CA THR A 7 45.73 -5.54 29.83
C THR A 7 44.76 -6.11 28.78
N ASP A 8 43.64 -5.49 28.41
CA ASP A 8 43.52 -4.12 27.94
C ASP A 8 42.10 -3.54 28.10
N ALA A 9 42.06 -2.32 28.61
CA ALA A 9 40.96 -1.40 28.40
C ALA A 9 41.09 -0.80 26.99
N ARG A 10 40.10 -1.03 26.11
CA ARG A 10 39.78 -0.13 25.00
C ARG A 10 38.28 -0.22 24.67
N ALA A 11 37.68 0.97 24.49
CA ALA A 11 36.34 1.24 23.96
C ALA A 11 35.12 1.08 24.89
N ARG A 12 35.10 1.81 26.02
CA ARG A 12 33.86 2.41 26.54
C ARG A 12 33.78 3.85 26.04
N GLY A 13 33.10 4.05 24.93
CA GLY A 13 32.84 5.37 24.34
C GLY A 13 32.01 5.20 23.08
N LEU A 14 30.83 5.81 23.05
CA LEU A 14 29.87 5.86 21.94
C LEU A 14 29.22 4.52 21.56
N ARG A 15 28.22 4.07 22.31
CA ARG A 15 27.14 3.21 21.79
C ARG A 15 25.79 3.62 22.37
N ALA A 16 25.44 4.88 22.16
CA ALA A 16 24.06 5.34 22.14
C ALA A 16 23.89 6.01 20.78
N VAL A 17 22.81 5.66 20.05
CA VAL A 17 22.36 6.15 18.72
C VAL A 17 22.34 5.09 17.59
N ALA A 18 22.96 3.91 17.69
CA ALA A 18 23.02 2.98 16.53
C ALA A 18 21.85 1.98 16.38
N SER A 19 20.70 2.14 17.05
CA SER A 19 19.67 1.08 17.08
C SER A 19 18.22 1.53 16.81
N VAL A 20 18.00 2.76 16.35
CA VAL A 20 16.75 3.18 15.68
C VAL A 20 17.00 3.53 14.20
N SER A 21 18.25 3.39 13.71
CA SER A 21 18.66 3.84 12.37
C SER A 21 18.76 2.71 11.33
N ALA A 22 18.14 1.55 11.55
CA ALA A 22 18.19 0.42 10.60
C ALA A 22 16.83 0.08 9.95
N LEU A 23 15.77 0.83 10.25
CA LEU A 23 14.47 0.76 9.55
C LEU A 23 14.02 2.13 9.01
N LEU A 24 14.97 3.05 8.79
CA LEU A 24 14.71 4.39 8.24
C LEU A 24 15.79 4.83 7.24
N THR A 25 16.37 3.87 6.51
CA THR A 25 17.49 4.12 5.62
C THR A 25 17.30 3.30 4.35
N LEU A 26 16.39 3.77 3.48
CA LEU A 26 16.71 4.14 2.09
C LEU A 26 15.44 4.58 1.33
N VAL A 27 14.83 5.71 1.67
CA VAL A 27 13.99 6.47 0.70
C VAL A 27 14.29 7.96 0.83
N VAL A 28 15.58 8.30 0.85
CA VAL A 28 15.99 9.61 0.33
C VAL A 28 16.23 9.37 -1.16
N VAL A 29 15.15 9.45 -1.95
CA VAL A 29 15.31 9.90 -3.35
C VAL A 29 15.49 11.42 -3.30
N GLY A 30 16.44 11.88 -2.49
CA GLY A 30 16.86 13.27 -2.48
C GLY A 30 17.67 13.46 -3.75
N ARG A 31 17.00 13.74 -4.86
CA ARG A 31 17.61 14.34 -6.04
C ARG A 31 17.98 15.80 -5.72
N LEU A 32 18.86 15.98 -4.73
CA LEU A 32 19.56 17.24 -4.45
C LEU A 32 20.85 17.35 -5.27
N VAL A 33 20.95 16.60 -6.38
CA VAL A 33 21.92 16.90 -7.44
C VAL A 33 21.22 17.82 -8.42
N VAL A 34 21.34 19.13 -8.18
CA VAL A 34 20.97 20.17 -9.13
C VAL A 34 21.86 19.97 -10.36
N ALA A 35 21.32 19.32 -11.40
CA ALA A 35 22.05 19.12 -12.64
C ALA A 35 22.42 20.48 -13.25
N ALA A 36 23.60 20.56 -13.88
CA ALA A 36 24.03 21.78 -14.55
C ALA A 36 22.94 22.25 -15.54
N GLY A 37 22.60 23.55 -15.49
CA GLY A 37 21.55 24.15 -16.32
C GLY A 37 20.14 24.13 -15.72
N THR A 38 19.93 23.62 -14.51
CA THR A 38 18.62 23.67 -13.83
C THR A 38 18.45 24.91 -12.95
N VAL A 39 17.20 25.30 -12.67
CA VAL A 39 16.86 26.44 -11.78
C VAL A 39 16.08 25.96 -10.56
N THR A 40 16.25 26.65 -9.43
CA THR A 40 15.39 26.49 -8.25
C THR A 40 14.46 27.69 -8.12
N LEU A 41 13.14 27.44 -8.05
CA LEU A 41 12.12 28.45 -7.80
C LEU A 41 11.48 28.22 -6.44
N TYR A 42 11.36 29.27 -5.64
CA TYR A 42 10.82 29.18 -4.28
C TYR A 42 9.34 29.58 -4.24
N VAL A 43 8.56 28.85 -3.44
CA VAL A 43 7.13 29.08 -3.23
C VAL A 43 6.86 29.26 -1.73
N ASN A 44 6.12 30.31 -1.37
CA ASN A 44 5.63 30.54 -0.02
C ASN A 44 4.25 31.21 -0.10
N ARG A 45 3.24 30.55 0.47
CA ARG A 45 1.84 31.01 0.42
C ARG A 45 1.63 32.40 1.02
N SER A 46 2.48 32.83 1.96
CA SER A 46 2.41 34.17 2.58
C SER A 46 3.04 35.27 1.72
N SER A 47 3.60 34.94 0.56
CA SER A 47 4.17 35.93 -0.35
C SER A 47 3.11 36.87 -0.88
N ILE A 48 3.39 38.17 -0.83
CA ILE A 48 2.56 39.24 -1.42
C ILE A 48 3.12 39.71 -2.77
N ARG A 49 4.23 39.14 -3.23
CA ARG A 49 4.87 39.52 -4.50
C ARG A 49 4.07 38.97 -5.67
N THR A 50 3.76 39.84 -6.63
CA THR A 50 3.06 39.50 -7.88
C THR A 50 3.98 39.60 -9.11
N SER A 51 5.20 40.12 -8.96
CA SER A 51 6.20 40.25 -10.02
C SER A 51 7.62 40.03 -9.47
N GLY A 52 8.54 39.61 -10.36
CA GLY A 52 9.94 39.32 -9.98
C GLY A 52 10.09 38.14 -9.02
N CYS A 53 9.16 37.19 -9.06
CA CYS A 53 9.13 36.03 -8.17
C CYS A 53 10.16 34.96 -8.57
N GLY A 54 10.41 34.02 -7.65
CA GLY A 54 11.20 32.81 -7.89
C GLY A 54 12.49 32.72 -7.08
N SER A 55 12.91 33.80 -6.43
CA SER A 55 14.03 33.75 -5.47
C SER A 55 13.52 33.46 -4.05
N GLN A 56 14.42 33.04 -3.15
CA GLN A 56 14.06 32.82 -1.75
C GLN A 56 13.55 34.10 -1.06
N ALA A 57 14.05 35.28 -1.46
CA ALA A 57 13.62 36.58 -0.94
C ALA A 57 12.31 37.10 -1.57
N ALA A 58 11.94 36.57 -2.75
CA ALA A 58 10.71 36.90 -3.45
C ALA A 58 10.06 35.61 -4.00
N PRO A 59 9.52 34.75 -3.14
CA PRO A 59 8.93 33.49 -3.57
C PRO A 59 7.57 33.69 -4.25
N TYR A 60 7.17 32.73 -5.07
CA TYR A 60 5.82 32.66 -5.64
C TYR A 60 4.76 32.41 -4.55
N PRO A 61 3.55 33.00 -4.66
CA PRO A 61 2.47 32.75 -3.72
C PRO A 61 1.74 31.40 -3.94
N THR A 62 1.84 30.82 -5.15
CA THR A 62 1.23 29.54 -5.51
C THR A 62 2.25 28.63 -6.15
N ILE A 63 2.03 27.32 -6.03
CA ILE A 63 2.90 26.29 -6.61
C ILE A 63 2.75 26.29 -8.14
N GLN A 64 1.50 26.40 -8.64
CA GLN A 64 1.25 26.39 -10.08
C GLN A 64 1.94 27.54 -10.81
N ALA A 65 1.99 28.74 -10.23
CA ALA A 65 2.66 29.88 -10.86
C ALA A 65 4.18 29.67 -11.01
N ALA A 66 4.81 28.99 -10.05
CA ALA A 66 6.22 28.62 -10.15
C ALA A 66 6.44 27.53 -11.21
N ILE A 67 5.52 26.58 -11.33
CA ILE A 67 5.57 25.56 -12.39
C ILE A 67 5.40 26.19 -13.78
N ASP A 68 4.47 27.14 -13.95
CA ASP A 68 4.25 27.81 -15.23
C ASP A 68 5.47 28.66 -15.64
N ASP A 69 6.14 29.32 -14.69
CA ASP A 69 7.41 30.03 -14.96
C ASP A 69 8.54 29.05 -15.34
N ALA A 70 8.68 27.95 -14.62
CA ALA A 70 9.63 26.90 -14.97
C ALA A 70 9.39 26.36 -16.39
N ASP A 71 8.12 26.08 -16.74
CA ASP A 71 7.73 25.61 -18.06
C ASP A 71 8.18 26.57 -19.16
N ASN A 72 7.90 27.86 -18.99
CA ASN A 72 8.30 28.91 -19.93
C ASN A 72 9.82 29.00 -20.09
N ARG A 73 10.58 28.91 -18.99
CA ARG A 73 12.05 28.96 -19.03
C ARG A 73 12.66 27.76 -19.74
N ILE A 74 12.09 26.57 -19.55
CA ILE A 74 12.52 25.34 -20.23
C ILE A 74 12.17 25.42 -21.71
N ALA A 75 10.95 25.86 -22.05
CA ALA A 75 10.52 26.02 -23.44
C ALA A 75 11.37 27.06 -24.20
N ALA A 76 11.83 28.11 -23.51
CA ALA A 76 12.75 29.10 -24.06
C ALA A 76 14.21 28.62 -24.16
N GLY A 77 14.53 27.42 -23.68
CA GLY A 77 15.90 26.88 -23.65
C GLY A 77 16.84 27.61 -22.68
N THR A 78 16.30 28.43 -21.77
CA THR A 78 17.11 29.18 -20.79
C THR A 78 17.60 28.30 -19.65
N VAL A 79 16.90 27.21 -19.37
CA VAL A 79 17.23 26.18 -18.38
C VAL A 79 16.86 24.81 -18.93
N SER A 80 17.52 23.75 -18.46
CA SER A 80 17.25 22.36 -18.84
C SER A 80 16.20 21.68 -17.95
N GLY A 81 15.87 22.27 -16.80
CA GLY A 81 14.89 21.75 -15.85
C GLY A 81 14.71 22.68 -14.65
N ALA A 82 13.76 22.36 -13.77
CA ALA A 82 13.46 23.18 -12.60
C ALA A 82 13.12 22.35 -11.37
N THR A 83 13.52 22.87 -10.21
CA THR A 83 13.07 22.42 -8.88
C THR A 83 12.21 23.50 -8.26
N ILE A 84 11.01 23.13 -7.81
CA ILE A 84 10.07 24.01 -7.12
C ILE A 84 10.15 23.69 -5.63
N GLN A 85 10.78 24.57 -4.85
CA GLN A 85 10.93 24.43 -3.41
C GLN A 85 9.73 25.07 -2.70
N VAL A 86 8.86 24.25 -2.11
CA VAL A 86 7.61 24.70 -1.49
C VAL A 86 7.74 24.78 0.03
N ALA A 87 7.53 25.97 0.58
CA ALA A 87 7.52 26.19 2.02
C ALA A 87 6.32 25.49 2.71
N ALA A 88 6.36 25.44 4.04
CA ALA A 88 5.21 25.02 4.83
C ALA A 88 4.00 25.94 4.55
N GLY A 89 2.81 25.36 4.46
CA GLY A 89 1.58 26.08 4.18
C GLY A 89 0.48 25.21 3.61
N ASN A 90 -0.75 25.76 3.62
CA ASN A 90 -1.88 25.19 2.90
C ASN A 90 -2.06 25.91 1.57
N TYR A 91 -2.04 25.15 0.48
CA TYR A 91 -2.11 25.63 -0.88
C TYR A 91 -3.44 25.15 -1.50
N PRO A 92 -4.50 25.99 -1.47
CA PRO A 92 -5.82 25.66 -2.01
C PRO A 92 -5.81 25.79 -3.54
N GLU A 93 -5.13 24.87 -4.19
CA GLU A 93 -4.94 24.84 -5.64
C GLU A 93 -4.83 23.38 -6.12
N ARG A 94 -5.11 23.18 -7.41
CA ARG A 94 -4.64 22.00 -8.15
C ARG A 94 -3.32 22.34 -8.82
N ILE A 95 -2.44 21.35 -8.98
CA ILE A 95 -1.18 21.55 -9.72
C ILE A 95 -1.05 20.62 -10.92
N TYR A 96 -0.37 21.12 -11.95
CA TYR A 96 -0.03 20.41 -13.17
C TYR A 96 1.49 20.48 -13.35
N ILE A 97 2.18 19.40 -13.01
CA ILE A 97 3.62 19.22 -13.17
C ILE A 97 3.91 18.72 -14.59
N VAL A 98 4.83 19.40 -15.25
CA VAL A 98 5.26 19.12 -16.63
C VAL A 98 6.65 18.48 -16.64
N PRO A 99 7.08 17.88 -17.77
CA PRO A 99 8.41 17.28 -17.88
C PRO A 99 9.56 18.21 -17.49
N ASN A 100 10.58 17.64 -16.88
CA ASN A 100 11.77 18.32 -16.34
C ASN A 100 11.49 19.28 -15.17
N VAL A 101 10.33 19.15 -14.51
CA VAL A 101 9.96 19.91 -13.31
C VAL A 101 9.76 18.98 -12.12
N HIS A 102 10.38 19.34 -10.99
CA HIS A 102 10.33 18.58 -9.74
C HIS A 102 9.78 19.45 -8.62
N VAL A 103 8.73 18.99 -7.93
CA VAL A 103 8.13 19.70 -6.79
C VAL A 103 8.58 19.05 -5.48
N ILE A 104 9.18 19.84 -4.59
CA ILE A 104 9.68 19.41 -3.29
C ILE A 104 9.02 20.24 -2.19
N CYS A 105 8.16 19.60 -1.42
CA CYS A 105 7.50 20.21 -0.27
C CYS A 105 8.37 20.16 0.99
N ALA A 106 8.15 21.10 1.92
CA ALA A 106 8.89 21.17 3.20
C ALA A 106 8.66 19.96 4.11
N GLY A 107 7.60 19.19 3.87
CA GLY A 107 7.26 17.96 4.58
C GLY A 107 5.76 17.71 4.56
N PRO A 108 5.30 16.44 4.53
CA PRO A 108 3.89 16.13 4.38
C PRO A 108 3.05 16.60 5.58
N SER A 109 3.66 16.71 6.77
CA SER A 109 2.98 17.22 7.97
C SER A 109 2.77 18.74 7.99
N VAL A 110 3.41 19.49 7.08
CA VAL A 110 3.42 20.96 7.11
C VAL A 110 3.09 21.62 5.77
N THR A 111 3.09 20.87 4.67
CA THR A 111 2.72 21.36 3.34
C THR A 111 1.55 20.55 2.78
N THR A 112 0.43 21.22 2.55
CA THR A 112 -0.79 20.62 1.99
C THR A 112 -1.14 21.26 0.65
N ILE A 113 -1.36 20.43 -0.36
CA ILE A 113 -1.99 20.79 -1.63
C ILE A 113 -3.45 20.31 -1.53
N ASP A 114 -4.37 21.26 -1.54
CA ASP A 114 -5.81 21.01 -1.37
C ASP A 114 -6.57 21.46 -2.61
N ALA A 115 -7.05 20.49 -3.38
CA ALA A 115 -7.80 20.72 -4.61
C ALA A 115 -9.33 20.74 -4.40
N THR A 116 -9.80 20.85 -3.16
CA THR A 116 -11.23 20.92 -2.84
C THR A 116 -11.92 22.01 -3.66
N GLY A 117 -13.03 21.64 -4.31
CA GLY A 117 -13.83 22.57 -5.12
C GLY A 117 -13.23 22.91 -6.49
N THR A 118 -12.05 22.36 -6.85
CA THR A 118 -11.47 22.57 -8.18
C THR A 118 -12.13 21.71 -9.26
N GLY A 119 -12.74 20.59 -8.89
CA GLY A 119 -13.34 19.63 -9.84
C GLY A 119 -12.31 18.83 -10.65
N HIS A 120 -11.07 18.73 -10.16
CA HIS A 120 -9.95 18.09 -10.85
C HIS A 120 -9.19 17.12 -9.94
N ALA A 121 -8.22 16.40 -10.53
CA ALA A 121 -7.16 15.78 -9.74
C ALA A 121 -6.37 16.84 -8.96
N ALA A 122 -5.93 16.52 -7.75
CA ALA A 122 -5.12 17.45 -6.98
C ALA A 122 -3.74 17.71 -7.59
N VAL A 123 -3.12 16.65 -8.12
CA VAL A 123 -1.84 16.71 -8.82
C VAL A 123 -1.94 15.98 -10.15
N MET A 124 -1.56 16.64 -11.23
CA MET A 124 -1.44 16.01 -12.54
C MET A 124 0.01 16.05 -13.02
N LEU A 125 0.55 14.90 -13.42
CA LEU A 125 1.90 14.73 -13.92
C LEU A 125 1.83 14.25 -15.38
N ALA A 126 1.98 15.19 -16.32
CA ALA A 126 1.78 14.93 -17.75
C ALA A 126 2.45 15.99 -18.65
N GLY A 127 2.46 15.76 -19.97
CA GLY A 127 3.21 16.60 -20.92
C GLY A 127 2.65 18.00 -21.26
N ARG A 128 1.44 18.39 -20.84
CA ARG A 128 0.69 19.57 -21.38
C ARG A 128 0.81 19.66 -22.91
N THR A 129 1.05 20.88 -23.41
CA THR A 129 1.35 21.25 -24.79
C THR A 129 2.85 21.34 -25.06
N SER A 130 3.70 20.90 -24.12
CA SER A 130 5.15 21.18 -24.20
C SER A 130 5.88 20.41 -25.28
N GLY A 131 5.28 19.36 -25.85
CA GLY A 131 5.93 18.48 -26.84
C GLY A 131 7.11 17.66 -26.29
N ARG A 132 7.54 17.91 -25.04
CA ARG A 132 8.62 17.18 -24.37
C ARG A 132 8.24 15.74 -24.14
N VAL A 133 9.25 14.88 -24.17
CA VAL A 133 9.14 13.48 -23.75
C VAL A 133 8.60 13.45 -22.32
N ARG A 134 7.62 12.57 -22.06
CA ARG A 134 6.97 12.48 -20.75
C ARG A 134 7.83 11.69 -19.76
N THR A 135 9.02 12.23 -19.48
CA THR A 135 9.98 11.70 -18.51
C THR A 135 10.45 12.79 -17.57
N ASP A 136 11.01 12.39 -16.43
CA ASP A 136 11.76 13.27 -15.54
C ASP A 136 10.92 14.39 -14.92
N PHE A 137 9.83 14.01 -14.27
CA PHE A 137 9.04 14.93 -13.44
C PHE A 137 8.61 14.22 -12.16
N SER A 138 8.54 14.97 -11.07
CA SER A 138 8.29 14.37 -9.76
C SER A 138 7.57 15.28 -8.78
N ILE A 139 7.01 14.66 -7.76
CA ILE A 139 6.48 15.32 -6.57
C ILE A 139 6.88 14.55 -5.33
N GLU A 140 7.36 15.27 -4.32
CA GLU A 140 7.71 14.66 -3.05
C GLU A 140 7.37 15.48 -1.81
N SER A 141 7.15 14.75 -0.71
CA SER A 141 7.01 15.28 0.64
C SER A 141 5.81 16.21 0.86
N CYS A 142 4.73 16.05 0.09
CA CYS A 142 3.51 16.85 0.22
C CYS A 142 2.35 16.03 0.82
N THR A 143 1.42 16.69 1.52
CA THR A 143 0.06 16.16 1.66
C THR A 143 -0.76 16.58 0.44
N ILE A 144 -1.50 15.65 -0.16
CA ILE A 144 -2.29 15.81 -1.39
C ILE A 144 -3.73 15.35 -1.09
N THR A 145 -4.68 16.29 -1.17
CA THR A 145 -6.08 16.06 -0.78
C THR A 145 -7.07 16.86 -1.63
N GLY A 146 -8.36 16.55 -1.47
CA GLY A 146 -9.47 17.33 -2.02
C GLY A 146 -9.71 17.14 -3.52
N GLY A 147 -8.94 16.26 -4.17
CA GLY A 147 -9.08 15.99 -5.59
C GLY A 147 -10.26 15.06 -5.90
N THR A 148 -10.93 15.33 -7.02
CA THR A 148 -12.13 14.61 -7.48
C THR A 148 -11.90 13.83 -8.78
N GLY A 149 -10.72 13.98 -9.38
CA GLY A 149 -10.28 13.27 -10.58
C GLY A 149 -10.51 14.05 -11.88
N GLU A 150 -9.94 13.54 -12.97
CA GLU A 150 -10.00 14.14 -14.30
C GLU A 150 -10.98 13.38 -15.20
N THR A 151 -11.89 14.10 -15.86
CA THR A 151 -12.79 13.52 -16.85
C THR A 151 -12.07 13.34 -18.19
N ARG A 152 -11.77 12.10 -18.56
CA ARG A 152 -11.18 11.75 -19.87
C ARG A 152 -11.77 10.46 -20.42
N SER A 153 -12.01 10.41 -21.72
CA SER A 153 -12.45 9.20 -22.43
C SER A 153 -13.68 8.52 -21.80
N GLY A 154 -14.67 9.30 -21.34
CA GLY A 154 -15.90 8.77 -20.75
C GLY A 154 -15.77 8.19 -19.33
N ARG A 155 -14.65 8.45 -18.64
CA ARG A 155 -14.42 8.05 -17.24
C ARG A 155 -13.82 9.18 -16.41
N ILE A 156 -13.78 8.99 -15.10
CA ILE A 156 -13.05 9.85 -14.15
C ILE A 156 -11.80 9.12 -13.68
N SER A 157 -10.68 9.82 -13.58
CA SER A 157 -9.40 9.20 -13.27
C SER A 157 -8.54 10.04 -12.31
N GLY A 158 -7.91 9.40 -11.33
CA GLY A 158 -6.82 10.01 -10.53
C GLY A 158 -7.30 11.10 -9.58
N GLY A 159 -8.05 10.75 -8.54
CA GLY A 159 -8.55 11.72 -7.55
C GLY A 159 -7.43 12.56 -6.95
N GLY A 160 -6.48 11.93 -6.26
CA GLY A 160 -5.31 12.61 -5.71
C GLY A 160 -4.27 12.94 -6.79
N VAL A 161 -3.74 11.91 -7.43
CA VAL A 161 -2.64 12.01 -8.39
C VAL A 161 -3.00 11.33 -9.70
N PHE A 162 -2.84 12.05 -10.81
CA PHE A 162 -3.03 11.54 -12.16
C PHE A 162 -1.69 11.53 -12.92
N ILE A 163 -1.24 10.36 -13.36
CA ILE A 163 0.09 10.13 -13.95
C ILE A 163 -0.04 9.65 -15.40
N ILE A 164 0.71 10.33 -16.28
CA ILE A 164 0.85 10.02 -17.70
C ILE A 164 2.32 10.23 -18.09
N GLY A 165 3.11 9.15 -18.02
CA GLY A 165 4.55 9.15 -18.29
C GLY A 165 5.41 8.68 -17.12
N ASN A 166 6.73 8.83 -17.26
CA ASN A 166 7.74 8.30 -16.35
C ASN A 166 7.95 9.29 -15.19
N ALA A 167 6.98 9.30 -14.28
CA ALA A 167 6.95 10.15 -13.10
C ALA A 167 7.56 9.47 -11.87
N VAL A 168 8.05 10.27 -10.92
CA VAL A 168 8.34 9.80 -9.56
C VAL A 168 7.41 10.48 -8.57
N VAL A 169 6.61 9.69 -7.85
CA VAL A 169 5.73 10.15 -6.78
C VAL A 169 6.23 9.53 -5.50
N SER A 170 6.86 10.32 -4.64
CA SER A 170 7.58 9.79 -3.47
C SER A 170 7.30 10.51 -2.16
N ASN A 171 7.19 9.75 -1.07
CA ASN A 171 7.12 10.29 0.30
C ASN A 171 5.96 11.28 0.52
N ASN A 172 4.86 11.13 -0.23
CA ASN A 172 3.66 11.97 -0.08
C ASN A 172 2.63 11.31 0.84
N VAL A 173 1.74 12.12 1.40
CA VAL A 173 0.49 11.68 2.03
C VAL A 173 -0.66 11.99 1.07
N ILE A 174 -1.15 10.99 0.34
CA ILE A 174 -2.23 11.12 -0.65
C ILE A 174 -3.52 10.64 0.01
N THR A 175 -4.31 11.57 0.52
CA THR A 175 -5.40 11.24 1.44
C THR A 175 -6.69 11.99 1.17
N GLY A 176 -7.82 11.35 1.48
CA GLY A 176 -9.13 12.01 1.49
C GLY A 176 -9.59 12.49 0.12
N ASN A 177 -9.06 11.92 -0.97
CA ASN A 177 -9.52 12.24 -2.32
C ASN A 177 -10.79 11.43 -2.59
N VAL A 178 -11.89 12.14 -2.77
CA VAL A 178 -13.22 11.56 -3.01
C VAL A 178 -13.60 11.88 -4.43
N MET A 179 -13.59 10.86 -5.29
CA MET A 179 -13.92 11.04 -6.70
C MET A 179 -15.37 11.53 -6.86
N ALA A 180 -15.60 12.38 -7.86
CA ALA A 180 -16.93 12.92 -8.14
C ALA A 180 -17.09 13.26 -9.63
N GLY A 181 -18.27 12.96 -10.17
CA GLY A 181 -18.71 13.37 -11.50
C GLY A 181 -19.85 12.49 -12.02
N THR A 182 -20.17 12.59 -13.30
CA THR A 182 -21.36 11.95 -13.89
C THR A 182 -21.06 10.68 -14.68
N GLN A 183 -19.79 10.39 -14.94
CA GLN A 183 -19.39 9.21 -15.69
C GLN A 183 -19.59 7.94 -14.84
N PRO A 184 -19.91 6.80 -15.45
CA PRO A 184 -20.17 5.56 -14.71
C PRO A 184 -18.92 4.85 -14.19
N ASN A 185 -17.76 5.16 -14.78
CA ASN A 185 -16.51 4.45 -14.54
C ASN A 185 -15.50 5.39 -13.89
N TRP A 186 -15.09 5.09 -12.67
CA TRP A 186 -14.13 5.89 -11.91
C TRP A 186 -12.93 5.03 -11.54
N VAL A 187 -11.72 5.54 -11.77
CA VAL A 187 -10.47 4.77 -11.63
C VAL A 187 -9.39 5.55 -10.88
N GLY A 188 -8.69 4.91 -9.94
CA GLY A 188 -7.56 5.48 -9.22
C GLY A 188 -7.95 6.62 -8.29
N GLY A 189 -8.57 6.32 -7.15
CA GLY A 189 -9.01 7.33 -6.18
C GLY A 189 -7.84 8.13 -5.59
N GLY A 190 -6.83 7.43 -5.09
CA GLY A 190 -5.58 8.05 -4.67
C GLY A 190 -4.68 8.38 -5.85
N VAL A 191 -4.27 7.35 -6.60
CA VAL A 191 -3.34 7.47 -7.73
C VAL A 191 -3.88 6.73 -8.94
N TYR A 192 -3.84 7.38 -10.10
CA TYR A 192 -4.07 6.77 -11.40
C TYR A 192 -2.78 6.81 -12.22
N ILE A 193 -2.37 5.67 -12.76
CA ILE A 193 -1.26 5.51 -13.70
C ILE A 193 -1.84 5.10 -15.05
N GLY A 194 -1.71 5.96 -16.06
CA GLY A 194 -2.24 5.68 -17.39
C GLY A 194 -1.27 5.05 -18.37
N TYR A 195 0.03 5.34 -18.28
CA TYR A 195 1.11 4.67 -19.04
C TYR A 195 2.50 5.13 -18.60
N GLY A 196 3.52 4.44 -19.11
CA GLY A 196 4.95 4.72 -18.90
C GLY A 196 5.57 3.85 -17.82
N ASP A 197 6.71 4.29 -17.30
CA ASP A 197 7.49 3.62 -16.26
C ASP A 197 7.49 4.42 -14.94
N PRO A 198 6.34 4.75 -14.34
CA PRO A 198 6.32 5.56 -13.13
C PRO A 198 6.74 4.76 -11.90
N VAL A 199 7.35 5.48 -10.96
CA VAL A 199 7.71 4.96 -9.64
C VAL A 199 6.85 5.65 -8.58
N VAL A 200 6.01 4.86 -7.90
CA VAL A 200 5.21 5.30 -6.75
C VAL A 200 5.82 4.66 -5.51
N ILE A 201 6.55 5.45 -4.72
CA ILE A 201 7.40 4.92 -3.64
C ILE A 201 7.30 5.66 -2.30
N GLY A 202 7.21 4.92 -1.19
CA GLY A 202 7.28 5.54 0.14
C GLY A 202 6.09 6.43 0.49
N ASN A 203 4.98 6.35 -0.26
CA ASN A 203 3.81 7.18 0.00
C ASN A 203 2.91 6.55 1.06
N THR A 204 2.19 7.38 1.80
CA THR A 204 0.99 6.98 2.53
C THR A 204 -0.22 7.33 1.69
N ILE A 205 -0.97 6.33 1.24
CA ILE A 205 -2.14 6.48 0.37
C ILE A 205 -3.35 6.01 1.18
N SER A 206 -4.16 6.94 1.66
CA SER A 206 -5.18 6.62 2.65
C SER A 206 -6.53 7.25 2.44
N ARG A 207 -7.62 6.55 2.78
CA ARG A 207 -8.98 7.13 2.81
C ARG A 207 -9.40 7.78 1.49
N ASN A 208 -8.91 7.26 0.36
CA ASN A 208 -9.36 7.68 -0.95
C ASN A 208 -10.58 6.84 -1.34
N VAL A 209 -11.56 7.49 -1.98
CA VAL A 209 -12.87 6.91 -2.22
C VAL A 209 -13.23 6.99 -3.70
N VAL A 210 -13.52 5.83 -4.28
CA VAL A 210 -14.06 5.65 -5.62
C VAL A 210 -15.46 5.07 -5.46
N ASN A 211 -16.49 5.92 -5.64
CA ASN A 211 -17.88 5.52 -5.44
C ASN A 211 -18.82 6.11 -6.50
N PRO A 212 -18.75 5.65 -7.77
CA PRO A 212 -19.63 6.12 -8.82
C PRO A 212 -21.09 5.82 -8.49
N PRO A 213 -22.03 6.69 -8.90
CA PRO A 213 -23.45 6.43 -8.69
C PRO A 213 -23.88 5.15 -9.41
N PRO A 214 -24.75 4.32 -8.81
CA PRO A 214 -25.32 3.15 -9.46
C PRO A 214 -26.06 3.54 -10.75
N LEU A 215 -25.94 2.71 -11.78
CA LEU A 215 -26.68 2.89 -13.02
C LEU A 215 -28.06 2.21 -12.99
N GLY A 216 -28.23 1.16 -12.16
CA GLY A 216 -29.53 0.51 -11.95
C GLY A 216 -30.17 -0.07 -13.23
N GLY A 217 -29.36 -0.34 -14.26
CA GLY A 217 -29.78 -0.78 -15.60
C GLY A 217 -29.10 -2.07 -16.05
N SER A 218 -28.94 -2.27 -17.36
CA SER A 218 -28.27 -3.45 -17.94
C SER A 218 -26.73 -3.38 -17.92
N THR A 219 -26.18 -2.29 -17.40
CA THR A 219 -24.73 -2.04 -17.32
C THR A 219 -24.42 -1.53 -15.92
N ASP A 220 -23.33 -2.02 -15.34
CA ASP A 220 -22.90 -1.67 -13.99
C ASP A 220 -21.89 -0.50 -13.99
N SER A 221 -22.01 0.38 -13.00
CA SER A 221 -20.99 1.35 -12.62
C SER A 221 -19.72 0.65 -12.10
N ILE A 222 -18.56 1.15 -12.50
CA ILE A 222 -17.28 0.51 -12.20
C ILE A 222 -16.43 1.43 -11.33
N ALA A 223 -16.06 0.94 -10.14
CA ALA A 223 -15.10 1.56 -9.25
C ALA A 223 -13.80 0.77 -9.26
N VAL A 224 -12.67 1.39 -9.60
CA VAL A 224 -11.39 0.68 -9.74
C VAL A 224 -10.28 1.38 -8.98
N GLY A 225 -9.49 0.63 -8.21
CA GLY A 225 -8.26 1.14 -7.59
C GLY A 225 -8.55 2.26 -6.59
N GLY A 226 -9.12 1.92 -5.43
CA GLY A 226 -9.44 2.90 -4.39
C GLY A 226 -8.20 3.72 -4.00
N GLY A 227 -7.09 3.01 -3.71
CA GLY A 227 -5.78 3.62 -3.48
C GLY A 227 -5.05 3.90 -4.80
N ILE A 228 -4.70 2.86 -5.54
CA ILE A 228 -3.93 2.96 -6.79
C ILE A 228 -4.62 2.18 -7.91
N HIS A 229 -4.73 2.76 -9.10
CA HIS A 229 -4.99 2.05 -10.35
C HIS A 229 -3.84 2.21 -11.32
N ALA A 230 -3.33 1.12 -11.87
CA ALA A 230 -2.37 1.12 -12.96
C ALA A 230 -2.93 0.42 -14.19
N GLU A 231 -2.99 1.15 -15.30
CA GLU A 231 -3.36 0.61 -16.61
C GLU A 231 -2.31 -0.37 -17.14
N GLY A 232 -2.73 -1.20 -18.09
CA GLY A 232 -1.89 -2.17 -18.78
C GLY A 232 -1.28 -1.65 -20.06
N ASN A 233 -1.63 -2.31 -21.17
CA ASN A 233 -1.50 -1.76 -22.51
C ASN A 233 -2.31 -0.45 -22.56
N GLY A 234 -1.63 0.65 -22.25
CA GLY A 234 -2.25 1.93 -21.96
C GLY A 234 -3.03 2.50 -23.14
N ILE A 235 -3.66 3.65 -22.91
CA ILE A 235 -4.28 4.45 -23.99
C ILE A 235 -3.16 4.87 -24.96
N GLY A 236 -3.03 4.18 -26.10
CA GLY A 236 -2.20 4.62 -27.23
C GLY A 236 -0.86 3.88 -27.46
N VAL A 237 -0.79 2.55 -27.29
CA VAL A 237 0.35 1.69 -27.69
C VAL A 237 1.59 1.80 -26.79
N VAL A 238 1.55 2.62 -25.73
CA VAL A 238 2.63 2.69 -24.74
C VAL A 238 2.34 1.74 -23.60
N VAL A 239 3.23 0.77 -23.40
CA VAL A 239 3.17 -0.22 -22.33
C VAL A 239 3.43 0.45 -20.98
N THR A 240 2.81 -0.07 -19.94
CA THR A 240 2.98 0.42 -18.56
C THR A 240 3.83 -0.57 -17.76
N HIS A 241 4.96 -0.11 -17.21
CA HIS A 241 5.83 -0.87 -16.31
C HIS A 241 5.90 -0.17 -14.95
N SER A 242 4.77 -0.19 -14.23
CA SER A 242 4.67 0.54 -12.96
C SER A 242 5.53 -0.12 -11.89
N ARG A 243 6.25 0.69 -11.10
CA ARG A 243 6.88 0.23 -9.85
C ARG A 243 6.14 0.83 -8.65
N ILE A 244 5.36 0.01 -7.97
CA ILE A 244 4.61 0.37 -6.76
C ILE A 244 5.33 -0.25 -5.57
N GLU A 245 6.06 0.58 -4.83
CA GLU A 245 7.07 0.10 -3.89
C GLU A 245 7.02 0.78 -2.53
N ALA A 246 7.18 0.05 -1.43
CA ALA A 246 7.36 0.64 -0.10
C ALA A 246 6.26 1.63 0.33
N ASN A 247 5.04 1.50 -0.19
CA ASN A 247 3.92 2.36 0.18
C ASN A 247 3.14 1.77 1.35
N THR A 248 2.52 2.65 2.14
CA THR A 248 1.46 2.29 3.09
C THR A 248 0.11 2.66 2.46
N ILE A 249 -0.70 1.65 2.12
CA ILE A 249 -1.96 1.81 1.40
C ILE A 249 -3.08 1.34 2.32
N VAL A 250 -3.81 2.30 2.90
CA VAL A 250 -4.70 2.05 4.05
C VAL A 250 -6.08 2.65 3.91
N ASP A 251 -7.12 1.90 4.27
CA ASP A 251 -8.50 2.38 4.34
C ASP A 251 -9.03 3.02 3.04
N ASN A 252 -8.54 2.58 1.87
CA ASN A 252 -9.06 3.03 0.59
C ASN A 252 -10.26 2.18 0.15
N VAL A 253 -11.16 2.80 -0.62
CA VAL A 253 -12.50 2.28 -0.85
C VAL A 253 -12.85 2.34 -2.34
N ALA A 254 -13.19 1.20 -2.93
CA ALA A 254 -13.75 1.07 -4.28
C ALA A 254 -15.16 0.46 -4.21
N LEU A 255 -16.19 1.30 -4.22
CA LEU A 255 -17.60 0.92 -4.08
C LEU A 255 -18.37 1.35 -5.34
N GLY A 256 -18.48 0.48 -6.33
CA GLY A 256 -19.46 0.64 -7.42
C GLY A 256 -20.47 -0.50 -7.36
N GLU A 257 -21.34 -0.60 -8.37
CA GLU A 257 -22.00 -1.88 -8.65
C GLU A 257 -20.95 -2.98 -8.87
N ILE A 258 -19.82 -2.61 -9.49
CA ILE A 258 -18.62 -3.45 -9.58
C ILE A 258 -17.38 -2.70 -9.05
N GLY A 259 -16.96 -3.02 -7.82
CA GLY A 259 -15.78 -2.44 -7.17
C GLY A 259 -14.56 -3.37 -7.17
N LYS A 260 -13.44 -2.93 -7.74
CA LYS A 260 -12.25 -3.75 -8.04
C LYS A 260 -10.98 -3.12 -7.48
N GLY A 261 -10.21 -3.86 -6.66
CA GLY A 261 -8.93 -3.37 -6.15
C GLY A 261 -9.11 -2.22 -5.16
N GLY A 262 -9.59 -2.51 -3.94
CA GLY A 262 -9.82 -1.47 -2.92
C GLY A 262 -8.53 -0.71 -2.60
N GLY A 263 -7.44 -1.44 -2.37
CA GLY A 263 -6.10 -0.87 -2.23
C GLY A 263 -5.46 -0.58 -3.58
N ILE A 264 -5.20 -1.64 -4.35
CA ILE A 264 -4.49 -1.57 -5.64
C ILE A 264 -5.25 -2.35 -6.70
N ARG A 265 -5.42 -1.76 -7.88
CA ARG A 265 -5.71 -2.47 -9.13
C ARG A 265 -4.53 -2.30 -10.09
N VAL A 266 -4.05 -3.40 -10.67
CA VAL A 266 -2.99 -3.39 -11.69
C VAL A 266 -3.44 -4.19 -12.90
N ASP A 267 -3.46 -3.56 -14.08
CA ASP A 267 -3.65 -4.18 -15.40
C ASP A 267 -2.31 -4.49 -16.08
N GLY A 268 -1.26 -4.75 -15.31
CA GLY A 268 0.14 -4.57 -15.71
C GLY A 268 0.62 -5.37 -16.92
N ASP A 269 1.73 -4.94 -17.46
CA ASP A 269 2.52 -5.69 -18.45
C ASP A 269 3.87 -6.13 -17.84
N THR A 270 4.60 -6.96 -18.56
CA THR A 270 5.91 -7.53 -18.23
C THR A 270 6.86 -6.48 -17.68
N GLY A 271 7.21 -6.60 -16.40
CA GLY A 271 8.07 -5.62 -15.71
C GLY A 271 7.32 -4.73 -14.71
N THR A 272 5.99 -4.83 -14.66
CA THR A 272 5.20 -4.24 -13.58
C THR A 272 5.43 -4.97 -12.26
N VAL A 273 5.76 -4.21 -11.20
CA VAL A 273 6.11 -4.75 -9.88
C VAL A 273 5.33 -4.04 -8.77
N VAL A 274 4.74 -4.84 -7.88
CA VAL A 274 4.15 -4.41 -6.61
C VAL A 274 4.97 -5.05 -5.49
N THR A 275 5.79 -4.28 -4.79
CA THR A 275 6.71 -4.86 -3.80
C THR A 275 6.90 -4.06 -2.52
N ARG A 276 7.11 -4.75 -1.39
CA ARG A 276 7.38 -4.13 -0.08
C ARG A 276 6.31 -3.15 0.39
N ASN A 277 5.07 -3.31 -0.06
CA ASN A 277 3.96 -2.46 0.39
C ASN A 277 3.29 -3.04 1.63
N ILE A 278 2.73 -2.16 2.45
CA ILE A 278 1.77 -2.50 3.50
C ILE A 278 0.38 -2.12 2.99
N ILE A 279 -0.50 -3.11 2.83
CA ILE A 279 -1.82 -2.94 2.22
C ILE A 279 -2.87 -3.43 3.22
N VAL A 280 -3.59 -2.50 3.84
CA VAL A 280 -4.42 -2.78 5.01
C VAL A 280 -5.76 -2.08 5.01
N GLY A 281 -6.81 -2.76 5.48
CA GLY A 281 -8.11 -2.13 5.73
C GLY A 281 -8.81 -1.62 4.47
N ASN A 282 -8.32 -1.98 3.28
CA ASN A 282 -8.92 -1.53 2.03
C ASN A 282 -10.16 -2.36 1.69
N ARG A 283 -11.11 -1.74 0.98
CA ARG A 283 -12.42 -2.34 0.70
C ARG A 283 -12.81 -2.23 -0.78
N ALA A 284 -13.32 -3.34 -1.33
CA ALA A 284 -13.88 -3.40 -2.68
C ALA A 284 -15.30 -4.01 -2.68
N SER A 285 -16.25 -3.46 -3.45
CA SER A 285 -17.62 -4.01 -3.52
C SER A 285 -17.76 -5.28 -4.37
N TYR A 286 -16.74 -5.70 -5.11
CA TYR A 286 -16.75 -6.92 -5.92
C TYR A 286 -15.56 -7.83 -5.60
N GLY A 287 -14.32 -7.39 -5.86
CA GLY A 287 -13.15 -8.23 -5.62
C GLY A 287 -11.81 -7.52 -5.49
N GLY A 288 -10.86 -8.22 -4.87
CA GLY A 288 -9.52 -7.71 -4.54
C GLY A 288 -9.60 -6.56 -3.55
N GLY A 289 -9.99 -6.86 -2.30
CA GLY A 289 -10.05 -5.84 -1.25
C GLY A 289 -8.71 -5.13 -1.10
N GLY A 290 -7.64 -5.92 -0.97
CA GLY A 290 -6.26 -5.43 -0.99
C GLY A 290 -5.77 -5.15 -2.41
N ILE A 291 -5.57 -6.21 -3.20
CA ILE A 291 -5.00 -6.14 -4.54
C ILE A 291 -5.90 -6.87 -5.54
N MET A 292 -6.12 -6.27 -6.70
CA MET A 292 -6.63 -6.97 -7.88
C MET A 292 -5.64 -6.89 -9.04
N LEU A 293 -5.34 -8.03 -9.63
CA LEU A 293 -4.37 -8.20 -10.71
C LEU A 293 -5.06 -8.68 -11.98
N TYR A 294 -4.67 -8.04 -13.08
CA TYR A 294 -4.87 -8.49 -14.45
C TYR A 294 -3.54 -8.30 -15.19
N GLY A 295 -3.32 -9.06 -16.26
CA GLY A 295 -2.09 -8.98 -17.04
C GLY A 295 -0.89 -9.59 -16.33
N THR A 296 0.32 -9.15 -16.69
CA THR A 296 1.59 -9.73 -16.25
C THR A 296 2.19 -8.92 -15.10
N VAL A 297 2.21 -9.47 -13.88
CA VAL A 297 2.63 -8.72 -12.67
C VAL A 297 3.48 -9.56 -11.73
N THR A 298 4.55 -8.97 -11.19
CA THR A 298 5.25 -9.53 -10.02
C THR A 298 4.76 -8.86 -8.74
N VAL A 299 4.30 -9.65 -7.79
CA VAL A 299 3.88 -9.21 -6.46
C VAL A 299 4.78 -9.87 -5.43
N SER A 300 5.65 -9.10 -4.78
CA SER A 300 6.61 -9.68 -3.84
C SER A 300 6.80 -8.91 -2.55
N ASP A 301 7.07 -9.64 -1.46
CA ASP A 301 7.50 -9.05 -0.19
C ASP A 301 6.48 -8.05 0.39
N ASN A 302 5.19 -8.21 0.06
CA ASN A 302 4.12 -7.34 0.57
C ASN A 302 3.47 -7.94 1.82
N LEU A 303 2.98 -7.06 2.69
CA LEU A 303 2.08 -7.39 3.78
C LEU A 303 0.65 -6.96 3.40
N VAL A 304 -0.24 -7.92 3.19
CA VAL A 304 -1.64 -7.71 2.79
C VAL A 304 -2.56 -8.25 3.89
N TYR A 305 -3.13 -7.35 4.70
CA TYR A 305 -3.91 -7.79 5.85
C TYR A 305 -5.15 -6.97 6.16
N GLY A 306 -6.17 -7.62 6.75
CA GLY A 306 -7.39 -6.94 7.17
C GLY A 306 -8.16 -6.25 6.03
N ASN A 307 -7.90 -6.64 4.78
CA ASN A 307 -8.64 -6.11 3.63
C ASN A 307 -9.93 -6.91 3.44
N SER A 308 -10.93 -6.26 2.82
CA SER A 308 -12.24 -6.88 2.61
C SER A 308 -12.75 -6.69 1.18
N SER A 309 -13.39 -7.72 0.67
CA SER A 309 -14.24 -7.58 -0.52
C SER A 309 -15.55 -8.32 -0.37
N THR A 310 -16.47 -8.12 -1.30
CA THR A 310 -17.77 -8.79 -1.23
C THR A 310 -17.63 -10.25 -1.69
N MET A 311 -17.07 -10.49 -2.88
CA MET A 311 -17.19 -11.78 -3.55
C MET A 311 -15.88 -12.51 -3.84
N PHE A 312 -14.80 -11.83 -4.21
CA PHE A 312 -13.60 -12.51 -4.73
C PHE A 312 -12.32 -11.92 -4.16
N GLY A 313 -11.51 -12.70 -3.45
CA GLY A 313 -10.21 -12.19 -2.98
C GLY A 313 -10.36 -11.07 -1.97
N GLY A 314 -10.42 -11.38 -0.67
CA GLY A 314 -10.33 -10.34 0.37
C GLY A 314 -8.96 -9.67 0.30
N GLY A 315 -7.91 -10.50 0.26
CA GLY A 315 -6.53 -10.08 0.06
C GLY A 315 -6.23 -9.81 -1.40
N LEU A 316 -6.14 -10.87 -2.22
CA LEU A 316 -5.75 -10.83 -3.63
C LEU A 316 -6.85 -11.42 -4.52
N ASN A 317 -7.12 -10.77 -5.64
CA ASN A 317 -7.88 -11.35 -6.75
C ASN A 317 -7.06 -11.28 -8.03
N ILE A 318 -6.74 -12.43 -8.60
CA ILE A 318 -6.01 -12.57 -9.87
C ILE A 318 -7.02 -13.07 -10.89
N TYR A 319 -7.34 -12.22 -11.86
CA TYR A 319 -8.33 -12.55 -12.88
C TYR A 319 -7.70 -12.44 -14.27
N GLN A 320 -7.64 -13.57 -14.99
CA GLN A 320 -6.99 -13.66 -16.30
C GLN A 320 -5.57 -13.07 -16.31
N GLY A 321 -4.78 -13.39 -15.28
CA GLY A 321 -3.44 -12.84 -15.08
C GLY A 321 -2.30 -13.84 -15.32
N ASP A 322 -1.12 -13.31 -15.62
CA ASP A 322 0.17 -13.97 -15.45
C ASP A 322 0.85 -13.33 -14.24
N ALA A 323 0.96 -14.08 -13.14
CA ALA A 323 1.36 -13.50 -11.87
C ALA A 323 2.38 -14.34 -11.14
N ARG A 324 3.45 -13.68 -10.69
CA ARG A 324 4.40 -14.24 -9.72
C ARG A 324 4.14 -13.63 -8.37
N ILE A 325 3.53 -14.41 -7.48
CA ILE A 325 3.23 -14.05 -6.11
C ILE A 325 4.28 -14.73 -5.23
N THR A 326 5.22 -13.94 -4.70
CA THR A 326 6.39 -14.49 -3.98
C THR A 326 6.67 -13.77 -2.68
N ASN A 327 6.96 -14.48 -1.58
CA ASN A 327 7.34 -13.87 -0.30
C ASN A 327 6.29 -12.91 0.30
N ASN A 328 5.00 -13.09 0.00
CA ASN A 328 3.96 -12.22 0.56
C ASN A 328 3.37 -12.83 1.83
N THR A 329 2.97 -11.95 2.75
CA THR A 329 2.13 -12.30 3.91
C THR A 329 0.71 -11.82 3.66
N ILE A 330 -0.23 -12.74 3.55
CA ILE A 330 -1.64 -12.51 3.21
C ILE A 330 -2.49 -13.02 4.37
N VAL A 331 -2.86 -12.13 5.28
CA VAL A 331 -3.39 -12.51 6.59
C VAL A 331 -4.67 -11.78 6.99
N GLY A 332 -5.65 -12.49 7.56
CA GLY A 332 -6.81 -11.83 8.17
C GLY A 332 -7.70 -11.07 7.17
N ASN A 333 -7.67 -11.41 5.88
CA ASN A 333 -8.54 -10.81 4.88
C ASN A 333 -9.89 -11.52 4.84
N THR A 334 -10.95 -10.80 4.47
CA THR A 334 -12.33 -11.25 4.65
C THR A 334 -13.19 -11.07 3.40
N LEU A 335 -14.10 -12.03 3.17
CA LEU A 335 -15.21 -11.90 2.24
C LEU A 335 -16.54 -11.80 2.98
N SER A 336 -17.41 -10.90 2.51
CA SER A 336 -18.64 -10.51 3.25
C SER A 336 -19.95 -10.90 2.57
N GLN A 337 -19.94 -11.44 1.35
CA GLN A 337 -21.18 -11.88 0.70
C GLN A 337 -21.79 -13.08 1.44
N ALA A 338 -22.97 -12.89 2.03
CA ALA A 338 -23.67 -13.93 2.78
C ALA A 338 -24.69 -14.71 1.94
N THR A 339 -25.16 -14.13 0.82
CA THR A 339 -26.19 -14.73 -0.03
C THR A 339 -25.61 -15.06 -1.38
N LYS A 340 -25.74 -16.31 -1.82
CA LYS A 340 -25.35 -16.78 -3.15
C LYS A 340 -26.07 -15.97 -4.25
N PRO A 341 -25.34 -15.22 -5.09
CA PRO A 341 -25.94 -14.56 -6.25
C PRO A 341 -26.36 -15.58 -7.31
N SER A 342 -27.34 -15.21 -8.15
CA SER A 342 -27.80 -16.07 -9.25
C SER A 342 -26.66 -16.40 -10.21
N GLY A 343 -26.58 -17.64 -10.68
CA GLY A 343 -25.54 -18.11 -11.58
C GLY A 343 -24.22 -18.53 -10.92
N TYR A 344 -24.01 -18.23 -9.64
CA TYR A 344 -22.79 -18.63 -8.91
C TYR A 344 -22.97 -19.93 -8.14
N ALA A 345 -21.90 -20.69 -7.94
CA ALA A 345 -21.93 -21.89 -7.11
C ALA A 345 -22.03 -21.53 -5.62
N TYR A 346 -21.30 -20.50 -5.19
CA TYR A 346 -21.17 -20.03 -3.81
C TYR A 346 -21.40 -18.52 -3.71
N ALA A 347 -21.46 -17.99 -2.49
CA ALA A 347 -21.59 -16.56 -2.25
C ALA A 347 -20.29 -15.79 -2.51
N SER A 348 -19.14 -16.39 -2.22
CA SER A 348 -17.83 -15.77 -2.33
C SER A 348 -16.70 -16.81 -2.43
N TYR A 349 -15.52 -16.38 -2.88
CA TYR A 349 -14.42 -17.23 -3.30
C TYR A 349 -13.05 -16.65 -2.90
N GLY A 350 -12.21 -17.42 -2.20
CA GLY A 350 -10.80 -17.05 -2.00
C GLY A 350 -10.60 -15.93 -0.99
N GLY A 351 -10.77 -16.18 0.30
CA GLY A 351 -10.63 -15.12 1.33
C GLY A 351 -9.26 -14.42 1.30
N GLY A 352 -8.18 -15.20 1.28
CA GLY A 352 -6.82 -14.73 1.10
C GLY A 352 -6.53 -14.39 -0.35
N ALA A 353 -6.71 -15.36 -1.25
CA ALA A 353 -6.47 -15.22 -2.67
C ALA A 353 -7.51 -15.98 -3.52
N CYS A 354 -7.95 -15.35 -4.61
CA CYS A 354 -8.78 -15.95 -5.64
C CYS A 354 -8.05 -15.88 -6.98
N VAL A 355 -7.91 -17.01 -7.68
CA VAL A 355 -7.34 -17.11 -9.02
C VAL A 355 -8.41 -17.61 -9.98
N ASP A 356 -8.80 -16.79 -10.94
CA ASP A 356 -9.89 -17.10 -11.85
C ASP A 356 -9.57 -16.70 -13.29
N ALA A 357 -10.13 -17.41 -14.25
CA ALA A 357 -9.96 -17.11 -15.65
C ALA A 357 -11.21 -17.51 -16.45
N LEU A 358 -11.55 -16.68 -17.45
CA LEU A 358 -12.60 -17.01 -18.41
C LEU A 358 -12.18 -18.11 -19.39
N ILE A 359 -10.88 -18.22 -19.66
CA ILE A 359 -10.29 -19.18 -20.59
C ILE A 359 -9.44 -20.13 -19.76
N PRO A 360 -9.64 -21.46 -19.87
CA PRO A 360 -8.88 -22.42 -19.08
C PRO A 360 -7.37 -22.26 -19.27
N GLN A 361 -6.65 -22.09 -18.17
CA GLN A 361 -5.18 -22.07 -18.08
C GLN A 361 -4.64 -23.36 -17.44
N SER A 362 -5.50 -24.36 -17.20
CA SER A 362 -5.14 -25.58 -16.47
C SER A 362 -4.04 -26.42 -17.12
N SER A 363 -3.86 -26.32 -18.45
CA SER A 363 -2.79 -27.01 -19.20
C SER A 363 -1.52 -26.18 -19.34
N ASP A 364 -1.57 -24.88 -19.06
CA ASP A 364 -0.44 -23.95 -19.12
C ASP A 364 -0.57 -22.87 -18.02
N PRO A 365 -0.31 -23.23 -16.75
CA PRO A 365 -0.53 -22.33 -15.63
C PRO A 365 0.39 -21.10 -15.70
N SER A 366 -0.22 -19.91 -15.67
CA SER A 366 0.49 -18.61 -15.69
C SER A 366 0.63 -17.98 -14.31
N VAL A 367 0.07 -18.58 -13.26
CA VAL A 367 0.09 -18.03 -11.90
C VAL A 367 0.90 -18.93 -10.97
N TYR A 368 1.83 -18.31 -10.25
CA TYR A 368 2.79 -18.97 -9.37
C TYR A 368 2.69 -18.36 -7.97
N PHE A 369 2.42 -19.21 -6.98
CA PHE A 369 2.53 -18.90 -5.57
C PHE A 369 3.75 -19.62 -5.00
N THR A 370 4.78 -18.85 -4.65
CA THR A 370 6.04 -19.40 -4.13
C THR A 370 6.42 -18.71 -2.82
N ASN A 371 6.69 -19.48 -1.77
CA ASN A 371 7.15 -18.93 -0.49
C ASN A 371 6.23 -17.85 0.08
N ASN A 372 4.91 -18.07 -0.02
CA ASN A 372 3.94 -17.15 0.58
C ASN A 372 3.40 -17.72 1.87
N LEU A 373 2.78 -16.82 2.61
CA LEU A 373 2.06 -17.10 3.81
C LEU A 373 0.61 -16.64 3.64
N ILE A 374 -0.34 -17.56 3.72
CA ILE A 374 -1.78 -17.28 3.53
C ILE A 374 -2.53 -17.82 4.74
N VAL A 375 -2.82 -16.97 5.74
CA VAL A 375 -3.27 -17.42 7.06
C VAL A 375 -4.43 -16.59 7.60
N ALA A 376 -5.30 -17.20 8.41
CA ALA A 376 -6.37 -16.49 9.13
C ALA A 376 -7.35 -15.69 8.24
N ASN A 377 -7.38 -15.96 6.94
CA ASN A 377 -8.35 -15.35 6.04
C ASN A 377 -9.70 -16.05 6.20
N THR A 378 -10.79 -15.35 5.90
CA THR A 378 -12.14 -15.88 6.15
C THR A 378 -13.12 -15.60 5.03
N VAL A 379 -14.09 -16.49 4.90
CA VAL A 379 -15.29 -16.31 4.07
C VAL A 379 -16.53 -16.62 4.89
N THR A 380 -17.68 -16.12 4.45
CA THR A 380 -18.96 -16.42 5.09
C THR A 380 -19.29 -17.92 4.98
N ALA A 381 -20.27 -18.39 5.76
CA ALA A 381 -20.75 -19.77 5.68
C ALA A 381 -21.26 -20.19 4.29
N ALA A 382 -21.65 -19.22 3.45
CA ALA A 382 -22.09 -19.45 2.07
C ALA A 382 -20.95 -19.37 1.04
N GLY A 383 -19.74 -18.99 1.45
CA GLY A 383 -18.55 -18.90 0.63
C GLY A 383 -17.75 -20.22 0.53
N THR A 384 -16.61 -20.15 -0.13
CA THR A 384 -15.67 -21.27 -0.28
C THR A 384 -14.21 -20.80 -0.34
N SER A 385 -13.31 -21.68 0.11
CA SER A 385 -11.86 -21.58 0.04
C SER A 385 -11.34 -20.28 0.63
N SER A 386 -11.29 -20.25 1.96
CA SER A 386 -10.89 -19.08 2.73
C SER A 386 -9.43 -18.70 2.55
N GLY A 387 -8.53 -19.65 2.32
CA GLY A 387 -7.14 -19.37 1.98
C GLY A 387 -7.00 -19.01 0.50
N LEU A 388 -6.79 -20.03 -0.35
CA LEU A 388 -6.56 -19.93 -1.78
C LEU A 388 -7.64 -20.67 -2.57
N TYR A 389 -8.39 -19.95 -3.40
CA TYR A 389 -9.31 -20.51 -4.38
C TYR A 389 -8.71 -20.42 -5.79
N SER A 390 -8.90 -21.46 -6.61
CA SER A 390 -8.63 -21.38 -8.04
C SER A 390 -9.76 -21.95 -8.90
N HIS A 391 -10.04 -21.35 -10.06
CA HIS A 391 -11.02 -21.89 -11.02
C HIS A 391 -10.47 -21.88 -12.45
N THR A 392 -10.39 -23.06 -13.06
CA THR A 392 -9.87 -23.32 -14.41
C THR A 392 -8.46 -22.79 -14.67
N THR A 393 -7.67 -22.58 -13.62
CA THR A 393 -6.35 -21.93 -13.71
C THR A 393 -5.20 -22.82 -13.22
N SER A 394 -5.48 -23.77 -12.32
CA SER A 394 -4.50 -24.70 -11.76
C SER A 394 -3.13 -24.08 -11.43
N PRO A 395 -3.06 -22.99 -10.62
CA PRO A 395 -1.82 -22.29 -10.29
C PRO A 395 -0.76 -23.24 -9.69
N ILE A 396 0.51 -22.91 -9.92
CA ILE A 396 1.62 -23.65 -9.32
C ILE A 396 1.89 -23.10 -7.92
N ILE A 397 1.70 -23.96 -6.91
CA ILE A 397 1.82 -23.60 -5.49
C ILE A 397 2.98 -24.39 -4.88
N SER A 398 3.97 -23.69 -4.33
CA SER A 398 5.13 -24.31 -3.68
C SER A 398 5.65 -23.48 -2.51
N TYR A 399 6.25 -24.15 -1.52
CA TYR A 399 6.80 -23.53 -0.31
C TYR A 399 5.82 -22.59 0.40
N THR A 400 4.51 -22.78 0.23
CA THR A 400 3.49 -21.86 0.73
C THR A 400 2.82 -22.45 1.96
N ASP A 401 2.76 -21.64 3.02
CA ASP A 401 2.07 -22.01 4.25
C ASP A 401 0.63 -21.50 4.19
N LEU A 402 -0.33 -22.43 4.23
CA LEU A 402 -1.76 -22.15 4.25
C LEU A 402 -2.39 -22.77 5.49
N SER A 403 -2.67 -21.97 6.50
CA SER A 403 -3.22 -22.49 7.76
C SER A 403 -4.20 -21.53 8.40
N SER A 404 -5.07 -22.08 9.26
CA SER A 404 -6.07 -21.31 10.00
C SER A 404 -6.97 -20.44 9.12
N ASN A 405 -7.13 -20.72 7.82
CA ASN A 405 -8.11 -20.00 7.01
C ASN A 405 -9.49 -20.63 7.24
N LEU A 406 -10.49 -19.79 7.53
CA LEU A 406 -11.75 -20.26 8.09
C LEU A 406 -12.95 -19.88 7.23
N LYS A 407 -13.67 -20.91 6.78
CA LYS A 407 -15.08 -20.77 6.43
C LYS A 407 -15.87 -20.63 7.71
N LEU A 408 -16.47 -19.46 7.89
CA LEU A 408 -17.15 -19.12 9.13
C LEU A 408 -18.33 -20.07 9.39
N PRO A 409 -18.55 -20.47 10.66
CA PRO A 409 -17.93 -19.90 11.86
C PRO A 409 -16.54 -20.43 12.21
N SER A 410 -16.14 -21.64 11.81
CA SER A 410 -14.90 -22.26 12.31
C SER A 410 -14.38 -23.45 11.49
N THR A 411 -14.80 -23.62 10.24
CA THR A 411 -14.35 -24.74 9.41
C THR A 411 -13.06 -24.37 8.68
N GLU A 412 -12.00 -25.14 8.86
CA GLU A 412 -10.75 -24.99 8.08
C GLU A 412 -11.03 -25.16 6.58
N ASP A 413 -10.46 -24.27 5.78
CA ASP A 413 -10.77 -24.11 4.36
C ASP A 413 -9.61 -23.36 3.67
N ASP A 414 -8.45 -24.00 3.61
CA ASP A 414 -7.17 -23.42 3.20
C ASP A 414 -7.02 -23.40 1.68
N VAL A 415 -7.48 -24.44 0.99
CA VAL A 415 -7.37 -24.59 -0.47
C VAL A 415 -8.65 -25.17 -1.06
N GLY A 416 -9.10 -24.63 -2.20
CA GLY A 416 -10.13 -25.30 -2.99
C GLY A 416 -10.32 -24.76 -4.40
N GLY A 417 -11.34 -25.30 -5.08
CA GLY A 417 -11.61 -25.02 -6.49
C GLY A 417 -11.01 -26.09 -7.39
N ASP A 418 -9.99 -25.77 -8.20
CA ASP A 418 -9.31 -26.75 -9.07
C ASP A 418 -8.56 -27.82 -8.28
N PHE A 419 -8.31 -27.58 -6.99
CA PHE A 419 -7.60 -28.47 -6.09
C PHE A 419 -8.47 -28.88 -4.90
N THR A 420 -8.13 -30.03 -4.35
CA THR A 420 -8.44 -30.43 -2.98
C THR A 420 -7.25 -30.13 -2.07
N GLU A 421 -7.47 -30.03 -0.75
CA GLU A 421 -6.41 -29.87 0.25
C GLU A 421 -5.27 -30.89 0.05
N ALA A 422 -5.62 -32.17 -0.15
CA ALA A 422 -4.66 -33.27 -0.32
C ALA A 422 -3.78 -33.15 -1.58
N GLN A 423 -4.17 -32.34 -2.57
CA GLN A 423 -3.39 -32.09 -3.78
C GLN A 423 -2.41 -30.92 -3.63
N VAL A 424 -2.46 -30.18 -2.52
CA VAL A 424 -1.60 -29.01 -2.28
C VAL A 424 -0.82 -29.18 -0.98
N ILE A 425 -1.49 -29.45 0.13
CA ILE A 425 -0.89 -29.54 1.47
C ILE A 425 -0.02 -30.79 1.58
N GLY A 426 1.21 -30.63 2.09
CA GLY A 426 2.21 -31.70 2.21
C GLY A 426 2.95 -32.00 0.92
N LEU A 427 2.60 -31.34 -0.20
CA LEU A 427 3.28 -31.45 -1.49
C LEU A 427 4.05 -30.17 -1.80
N ARG A 428 5.16 -30.28 -2.55
CA ARG A 428 6.00 -29.13 -2.97
C ARG A 428 6.40 -28.20 -1.81
N ASN A 429 6.59 -28.77 -0.61
CA ASN A 429 6.88 -28.06 0.64
C ASN A 429 5.81 -27.05 1.08
N ASN A 430 4.56 -27.21 0.61
CA ASN A 430 3.43 -26.48 1.19
C ASN A 430 3.04 -27.12 2.52
N THR A 431 2.72 -26.30 3.51
CA THR A 431 2.31 -26.79 4.83
C THR A 431 0.99 -26.16 5.24
N SER A 432 0.24 -26.88 6.09
CA SER A 432 -0.93 -26.33 6.80
C SER A 432 -0.67 -26.16 8.29
N GLN A 433 0.60 -26.12 8.68
CA GLN A 433 0.95 -25.84 10.06
C GLN A 433 0.85 -24.35 10.30
N ASP A 434 0.54 -23.95 11.53
CA ASP A 434 0.83 -22.60 11.97
C ASP A 434 2.32 -22.37 11.72
N PRO A 435 2.70 -21.47 10.81
CA PRO A 435 4.09 -21.21 10.52
C PRO A 435 4.60 -20.36 11.66
N LEU A 436 4.84 -21.03 12.81
CA LEU A 436 5.14 -20.50 14.13
C LEU A 436 5.68 -19.09 14.01
N PHE A 437 4.76 -18.13 13.96
CA PHE A 437 5.20 -16.76 14.09
C PHE A 437 5.71 -16.74 15.50
N VAL A 438 6.92 -16.25 15.68
CA VAL A 438 7.39 -15.84 17.00
C VAL A 438 6.62 -14.55 17.45
N HIS A 439 5.39 -14.42 16.93
CA HIS A 439 4.41 -13.37 16.70
C HIS A 439 4.96 -12.16 15.92
N ALA A 440 4.11 -11.34 15.30
CA ALA A 440 4.55 -9.97 14.95
C ALA A 440 3.94 -8.97 15.94
N PRO A 441 4.37 -8.99 17.22
CA PRO A 441 4.08 -7.88 18.12
C PRO A 441 4.84 -6.65 17.61
N ALA A 442 4.42 -5.45 18.02
CA ALA A 442 5.20 -4.24 17.77
C ALA A 442 6.67 -4.39 18.25
N PHE A 443 6.91 -5.25 19.26
CA PHE A 443 8.18 -5.85 19.68
C PHE A 443 7.91 -7.01 20.68
N ALA A 444 8.89 -7.91 20.91
CA ALA A 444 8.82 -8.97 21.93
C ALA A 444 9.81 -8.74 23.10
N ASP A 445 9.61 -9.42 24.24
CA ASP A 445 10.47 -9.39 25.45
C ASP A 445 10.53 -10.77 26.14
N VAL A 446 11.44 -10.93 27.11
CA VAL A 446 11.75 -12.18 27.81
C VAL A 446 11.45 -12.06 29.30
N THR A 447 11.05 -13.17 29.92
CA THR A 447 10.85 -13.25 31.37
C THR A 447 12.19 -13.45 32.08
N VAL A 448 12.52 -12.64 33.09
CA VAL A 448 13.85 -12.67 33.75
C VAL A 448 13.82 -13.18 35.19
N ALA A 449 12.64 -13.32 35.76
CA ALA A 449 12.42 -13.88 37.08
C ALA A 449 11.01 -14.47 37.16
N SER A 450 10.82 -15.46 38.02
CA SER A 450 9.49 -15.99 38.30
C SER A 450 8.56 -14.89 38.82
N GLY A 451 7.37 -14.83 38.25
CA GLY A 451 6.27 -13.97 38.68
C GLY A 451 5.13 -14.80 39.26
N ALA A 452 3.99 -14.16 39.52
CA ALA A 452 2.73 -14.82 39.77
C ALA A 452 2.01 -15.18 38.45
N THR A 453 0.77 -15.65 38.55
CA THR A 453 -0.08 -15.90 37.37
C THR A 453 -0.50 -14.59 36.69
N THR A 454 -0.52 -13.46 37.40
CA THR A 454 -0.95 -12.15 36.84
C THR A 454 0.19 -11.18 36.57
N THR A 455 1.44 -11.64 36.70
CA THR A 455 2.60 -10.76 36.53
C THR A 455 3.68 -11.45 35.76
N VAL A 456 4.44 -10.71 34.96
CA VAL A 456 5.68 -11.17 34.34
C VAL A 456 6.79 -10.17 34.62
N ALA A 457 7.91 -10.65 35.15
CA ALA A 457 9.12 -9.84 35.27
C ALA A 457 9.84 -9.84 33.93
N VAL A 458 9.91 -8.68 33.28
CA VAL A 458 10.52 -8.53 31.95
C VAL A 458 11.89 -7.87 32.03
N VAL A 459 12.63 -7.86 30.93
CA VAL A 459 13.96 -7.24 30.89
C VAL A 459 13.86 -5.71 31.03
N MET A 460 12.89 -5.08 30.36
CA MET A 460 12.76 -3.61 30.36
C MET A 460 11.29 -3.18 30.29
N ALA A 461 10.68 -3.00 31.46
CA ALA A 461 9.27 -2.64 31.57
C ALA A 461 8.95 -1.26 30.99
N SER A 462 9.93 -0.34 30.86
CA SER A 462 9.71 0.98 30.27
C SER A 462 9.39 0.97 28.77
N ARG A 463 9.55 -0.18 28.08
CA ARG A 463 9.05 -0.38 26.71
C ARG A 463 7.55 -0.61 26.66
N TYR A 464 6.99 -0.97 27.80
CA TYR A 464 5.59 -1.27 27.94
C TYR A 464 4.82 -0.09 28.48
N GLN A 465 3.55 -0.04 28.09
CA GLN A 465 2.59 0.90 28.60
C GLN A 465 1.39 0.14 29.16
N VAL A 466 0.79 0.69 30.20
CA VAL A 466 -0.52 0.22 30.65
C VAL A 466 -1.50 0.29 29.48
N ASN A 467 -2.39 -0.69 29.40
CA ASN A 467 -3.32 -0.96 28.30
C ASN A 467 -2.71 -1.56 27.03
N GLN A 468 -1.40 -1.83 26.98
CA GLN A 468 -0.85 -2.66 25.90
C GLN A 468 -1.26 -4.12 26.07
N VAL A 469 -1.47 -4.77 24.94
CA VAL A 469 -1.76 -6.19 24.86
C VAL A 469 -0.45 -6.94 24.63
N VAL A 470 -0.21 -7.95 25.45
CA VAL A 470 0.91 -8.88 25.33
C VAL A 470 0.38 -10.29 25.26
N GLU A 471 1.04 -11.12 24.48
CA GLU A 471 0.87 -12.57 24.54
C GLU A 471 2.07 -13.16 25.27
N TYR A 472 1.86 -14.24 26.02
CA TYR A 472 2.92 -14.87 26.79
C TYR A 472 3.14 -16.31 26.33
N ASN A 473 4.37 -16.59 25.87
CA ASN A 473 4.83 -17.93 25.51
C ASN A 473 3.95 -18.65 24.46
N ASN A 474 3.42 -17.90 23.49
CA ASN A 474 2.59 -18.43 22.40
C ASN A 474 1.44 -19.32 22.92
N ASP A 475 0.88 -18.95 24.07
CA ASP A 475 -0.24 -19.68 24.64
C ASP A 475 -1.57 -19.26 24.02
N GLY A 476 -1.54 -18.38 23.02
CA GLY A 476 -2.70 -17.88 22.30
C GLY A 476 -3.54 -16.87 23.08
N VAL A 477 -3.13 -16.47 24.29
CA VAL A 477 -3.94 -15.61 25.17
C VAL A 477 -3.36 -14.20 25.25
N ALA A 478 -4.06 -13.28 24.60
CA ALA A 478 -3.86 -11.84 24.72
C ALA A 478 -4.14 -11.36 26.15
N ARG A 479 -3.20 -10.59 26.72
CA ARG A 479 -3.24 -10.09 28.09
C ARG A 479 -2.99 -8.61 28.12
N THR A 480 -3.87 -7.87 28.78
CA THR A 480 -3.74 -6.42 28.91
C THR A 480 -2.89 -6.10 30.11
N ILE A 481 -1.81 -5.34 29.90
CA ILE A 481 -1.00 -4.80 30.96
C ILE A 481 -1.81 -3.77 31.74
N ILE A 482 -2.07 -4.03 33.02
CA ILE A 482 -2.80 -3.12 33.92
C ILE A 482 -1.86 -2.31 34.82
N ALA A 483 -0.59 -2.72 34.92
CA ALA A 483 0.43 -1.93 35.59
C ALA A 483 1.82 -2.21 35.01
N VAL A 484 2.66 -1.18 34.94
CA VAL A 484 4.07 -1.26 34.54
C VAL A 484 4.91 -0.69 35.68
N ASN A 485 5.67 -1.55 36.37
CA ASN A 485 6.63 -1.10 37.36
C ASN A 485 8.03 -1.02 36.74
N THR A 486 8.49 0.19 36.42
CA THR A 486 9.79 0.43 35.79
C THR A 486 10.97 0.36 36.76
N THR A 487 10.73 0.36 38.08
CA THR A 487 11.78 0.21 39.10
C THR A 487 12.14 -1.26 39.29
N THR A 488 11.15 -2.15 39.26
CA THR A 488 11.34 -3.61 39.43
C THR A 488 11.25 -4.40 38.12
N ASN A 489 10.96 -3.73 37.01
CA ASN A 489 10.67 -4.33 35.70
C ASN A 489 9.57 -5.40 35.68
N VAL A 490 8.52 -5.23 36.48
CA VAL A 490 7.40 -6.17 36.51
C VAL A 490 6.19 -5.57 35.80
N LEU A 491 5.65 -6.32 34.86
CA LEU A 491 4.35 -6.05 34.24
C LEU A 491 3.30 -6.82 35.02
N THR A 492 2.19 -6.15 35.34
CA THR A 492 0.98 -6.82 35.81
C THR A 492 -0.01 -6.80 34.69
N PHE A 493 -0.65 -7.92 34.41
CA PHE A 493 -1.62 -8.05 33.34
C PHE A 493 -2.84 -8.85 33.79
N THR A 494 -3.88 -8.76 33.00
CA THR A 494 -5.07 -9.60 33.12
C THR A 494 -5.54 -9.99 31.71
N PRO A 495 -6.05 -11.22 31.47
CA PRO A 495 -6.30 -12.29 32.44
C PRO A 495 -5.04 -13.00 32.93
N ALA A 496 -5.17 -13.73 34.03
CA ALA A 496 -4.08 -14.51 34.63
C ALA A 496 -3.63 -15.66 33.70
N LEU A 497 -2.34 -15.99 33.77
CA LEU A 497 -1.76 -17.21 33.24
C LEU A 497 -2.34 -18.44 33.95
N PRO A 498 -2.43 -19.60 33.27
CA PRO A 498 -2.86 -20.86 33.89
C PRO A 498 -1.94 -21.32 35.03
N THR A 499 -0.66 -20.94 34.97
CA THR A 499 0.35 -21.18 36.00
C THR A 499 1.25 -19.96 36.16
N ALA A 500 2.00 -19.87 37.27
CA ALA A 500 2.87 -18.74 37.53
C ALA A 500 3.88 -18.52 36.39
N SER A 501 4.13 -17.27 36.00
CA SER A 501 5.13 -16.98 34.96
C SER A 501 6.50 -17.42 35.45
N GLN A 502 7.30 -18.02 34.57
CA GLN A 502 8.65 -18.49 34.92
C GLN A 502 9.68 -17.84 34.00
N ALA A 503 10.90 -17.68 34.53
CA ALA A 503 12.04 -17.16 33.79
C ALA A 503 12.52 -18.17 32.74
#